data_AF-A0A4Y6R5Z8-F1
#
_entry.id   AF-A0A4Y6R5Z8-F1
#
_cell.length_a   1.000
_cell.length_b   1.000
_cell.length_c   1.000
_cell.angle_alpha   90.00
_cell.angle_beta   90.00
_cell.angle_gamma   90.00
#
_symmetry.space_group_name_H-M   'P 1'
#
loop_
_entity.id
_entity.type
_entity.pdbx_description
1 polymer ?
#
loop_
_entity_poly.entity_id
_entity_poly.type
_entity_poly.pdbx_seq_one_letter_code
_entity_poly.pdbx_strand_id
1 'polypeptide(L)'
;MSHSHQTAPGWIERQTWEEIQDLVPITCVDFVPVLRSGKGHITHVGLIRRGSPFGQDKWCHLGGRINRLETAEGAIRRHLNDSLVSPSIVVPNNPQPTSVEQWFPDERPGFGFDPRKHAVGLNFVLECTATTDLEVRIGGEAREFRWVPVADVSRLDDLWPGTAGLVAKLLSADGGPARFALTYQTLSARALAHNGLIWQTPGLAMTAQAFLLTIALSPAMSLFGRIASCLTSVVISLLCIQLMAKHSRLEVTATKQLEAMDRDNGLQHINAIMDKTEWHWYEQMRSRILWPVGFWIVLAVSLTTLGAAIWFPDVLIVP
;
A
#
# COMPACT_ATOMS: atom_id res chain seq x y z
N MET A 1 16.68 45.38 -6.81
CA MET A 1 15.27 45.73 -6.61
C MET A 1 14.55 44.48 -6.14
N SER A 2 14.23 44.37 -4.85
CA SER A 2 13.50 43.22 -4.31
C SER A 2 12.01 43.42 -4.51
N HIS A 3 11.36 42.52 -5.25
CA HIS A 3 9.91 42.50 -5.37
C HIS A 3 9.32 41.83 -4.13
N SER A 4 8.76 42.65 -3.24
CA SER A 4 7.95 42.20 -2.10
C SER A 4 6.66 41.57 -2.60
N HIS A 5 6.59 40.24 -2.63
CA HIS A 5 5.34 39.51 -2.87
C HIS A 5 4.51 39.45 -1.60
N GLN A 6 3.71 40.49 -1.35
CA GLN A 6 2.58 40.46 -0.42
C GLN A 6 1.30 40.62 -1.25
N THR A 7 0.56 39.54 -1.49
CA THR A 7 -0.79 39.67 -2.07
C THR A 7 -1.80 39.84 -0.94
N ALA A 8 -2.05 41.10 -0.60
CA ALA A 8 -3.10 41.57 0.29
C ALA A 8 -4.47 41.64 -0.45
N PRO A 9 -5.59 41.87 0.27
CA PRO A 9 -6.90 42.11 -0.34
C PRO A 9 -6.83 43.26 -1.36
N GLY A 10 -7.49 43.11 -2.52
CA GLY A 10 -7.47 44.11 -3.60
C GLY A 10 -6.44 43.87 -4.72
N TRP A 11 -5.92 42.65 -4.83
CA TRP A 11 -4.92 42.34 -5.86
C TRP A 11 -5.43 42.44 -7.31
N ILE A 12 -6.69 42.13 -7.56
CA ILE A 12 -7.33 42.27 -8.88
C ILE A 12 -8.66 43.00 -8.66
N GLU A 13 -8.92 44.03 -9.48
CA GLU A 13 -10.20 44.74 -9.48
C GLU A 13 -11.34 43.79 -9.86
N ARG A 14 -12.51 44.01 -9.27
CA ARG A 14 -13.65 43.11 -9.45
C ARG A 14 -14.01 42.89 -10.93
N GLN A 15 -14.06 43.95 -11.72
CA GLN A 15 -14.39 43.86 -13.15
C GLN A 15 -13.34 43.01 -13.90
N THR A 16 -12.05 43.26 -13.68
CA THR A 16 -10.98 42.46 -14.29
C THR A 16 -11.06 40.99 -13.85
N TRP A 17 -11.47 40.73 -12.62
CA TRP A 17 -11.65 39.36 -12.14
C TRP A 17 -12.83 38.65 -12.81
N GLU A 18 -13.94 39.36 -13.02
CA GLU A 18 -15.10 38.85 -13.79
C GLU A 18 -14.67 38.54 -15.24
N GLU A 19 -13.95 39.46 -15.90
CA GLU A 19 -13.41 39.22 -17.25
C GLU A 19 -12.47 38.00 -17.32
N ILE A 20 -11.60 37.80 -16.33
CA ILE A 20 -10.72 36.62 -16.26
C ILE A 20 -11.54 35.33 -16.13
N GLN A 21 -12.60 35.33 -15.33
CA GLN A 21 -13.46 34.15 -15.15
C GLN A 21 -14.19 33.76 -16.44
N ASP A 22 -14.53 34.73 -17.27
CA ASP A 22 -15.21 34.51 -18.55
C ASP A 22 -14.24 34.04 -19.65
N LEU A 23 -12.96 34.39 -19.55
CA LEU A 23 -11.97 34.12 -20.60
C LEU A 23 -11.17 32.83 -20.40
N VAL A 24 -10.92 32.42 -19.15
CA VAL A 24 -10.02 31.27 -18.88
C VAL A 24 -10.50 30.37 -17.74
N PRO A 25 -10.21 29.06 -17.79
CA PRO A 25 -10.39 28.17 -16.65
C PRO A 25 -9.50 28.60 -15.48
N ILE A 26 -10.06 28.59 -14.26
CA ILE A 26 -9.35 29.00 -13.04
C ILE A 26 -8.80 27.79 -12.31
N THR A 27 -7.49 27.73 -12.12
CA THR A 27 -6.87 26.69 -11.29
C THR A 27 -7.21 26.90 -9.82
N CYS A 28 -7.71 25.84 -9.18
CA CYS A 28 -8.07 25.81 -7.77
C CYS A 28 -7.37 24.64 -7.06
N VAL A 29 -7.27 24.75 -5.74
CA VAL A 29 -7.06 23.59 -4.87
C VAL A 29 -8.38 23.28 -4.19
N ASP A 30 -8.71 22.00 -4.14
CA ASP A 30 -9.85 21.45 -3.44
C ASP A 30 -9.32 20.39 -2.48
N PHE A 31 -9.71 20.41 -1.21
CA PHE A 31 -9.15 19.47 -0.26
C PHE A 31 -10.12 19.13 0.87
N VAL A 32 -9.95 17.91 1.38
CA VAL A 32 -10.74 17.39 2.50
C VAL A 32 -9.80 16.90 3.60
N PRO A 33 -9.90 17.44 4.82
CA PRO A 33 -9.35 16.81 6.00
C PRO A 33 -10.02 15.45 6.20
N VAL A 34 -9.26 14.45 6.63
CA VAL A 34 -9.78 13.10 6.87
C VAL A 34 -9.38 12.56 8.23
N LEU A 35 -10.26 11.73 8.79
CA LEU A 35 -9.94 10.83 9.88
C LEU A 35 -9.86 9.41 9.35
N ARG A 36 -8.87 8.66 9.84
CA ARG A 36 -8.67 7.26 9.47
C ARG A 36 -8.92 6.31 10.63
N SER A 37 -9.39 5.12 10.31
CA SER A 37 -9.40 3.99 11.25
C SER A 37 -7.98 3.51 11.55
N GLY A 38 -7.80 2.70 12.60
CA GLY A 38 -6.51 2.05 12.90
C GLY A 38 -5.99 1.13 11.79
N LYS A 39 -6.82 0.78 10.79
CA LYS A 39 -6.45 0.02 9.59
C LYS A 39 -6.04 0.91 8.40
N GLY A 40 -6.12 2.23 8.53
CA GLY A 40 -5.72 3.19 7.50
C GLY A 40 -6.83 3.61 6.53
N HIS A 41 -8.04 3.05 6.62
CA HIS A 41 -9.17 3.52 5.80
C HIS A 41 -9.72 4.86 6.28
N ILE A 42 -10.07 5.76 5.36
CA ILE A 42 -10.81 6.99 5.66
C ILE A 42 -12.19 6.63 6.20
N THR A 43 -12.52 7.12 7.39
CA THR A 43 -13.82 6.90 8.03
C THR A 43 -14.69 8.15 8.00
N HIS A 44 -14.09 9.33 8.12
CA HIS A 44 -14.78 10.61 8.11
C HIS A 44 -14.04 11.63 7.24
N VAL A 45 -14.81 12.53 6.64
CA VAL A 45 -14.32 13.70 5.92
C VAL A 45 -14.75 14.97 6.65
N GLY A 46 -13.86 15.95 6.73
CA GLY A 46 -14.14 17.27 7.30
C GLY A 46 -14.75 18.17 6.22
N LEU A 47 -15.99 18.61 6.44
CA LEU A 47 -16.67 19.57 5.57
C LEU A 47 -16.91 20.88 6.31
N ILE A 48 -16.95 21.96 5.56
CA ILE A 48 -17.34 23.29 6.07
C ILE A 48 -18.66 23.72 5.48
N ARG A 49 -19.38 24.57 6.21
CA ARG A 49 -20.56 25.27 5.69
C ARG A 49 -20.18 26.71 5.41
N ARG A 50 -20.43 27.20 4.19
CA ARG A 50 -20.14 28.59 3.79
C ARG A 50 -21.21 29.17 2.88
N GLY A 51 -21.18 30.49 2.73
CA GLY A 51 -22.02 31.20 1.77
C GLY A 51 -21.83 30.68 0.34
N SER A 52 -22.92 30.58 -0.41
CA SER A 52 -22.92 30.04 -1.76
C SER A 52 -23.65 30.96 -2.75
N PRO A 53 -23.36 30.87 -4.07
CA PRO A 53 -24.10 31.59 -5.10
C PRO A 53 -25.55 31.09 -5.27
N PHE A 54 -25.96 30.02 -4.58
CA PHE A 54 -27.30 29.44 -4.64
C PHE A 54 -28.29 30.08 -3.63
N GLY A 55 -27.89 31.17 -2.98
CA GLY A 55 -28.74 31.94 -2.05
C GLY A 55 -28.86 31.35 -0.64
N GLN A 56 -28.32 30.16 -0.38
CA GLN A 56 -28.26 29.54 0.95
C GLN A 56 -26.85 29.05 1.24
N ASP A 57 -26.50 28.90 2.52
CA ASP A 57 -25.22 28.30 2.90
C ASP A 57 -25.20 26.81 2.54
N LYS A 58 -24.13 26.37 1.90
CA LYS A 58 -23.96 24.98 1.47
C LYS A 58 -22.79 24.33 2.21
N TRP A 59 -22.90 23.03 2.47
CA TRP A 59 -21.78 22.18 2.88
C TRP A 59 -20.86 21.93 1.69
N CYS A 60 -19.55 22.09 1.87
CA CYS A 60 -18.57 21.82 0.83
C CYS A 60 -17.23 21.37 1.40
N HIS A 61 -16.37 20.85 0.52
CA HIS A 61 -14.95 20.71 0.79
C HIS A 61 -14.28 22.09 0.95
N LEU A 62 -13.07 22.12 1.52
CA LEU A 62 -12.29 23.34 1.61
C LEU A 62 -11.57 23.59 0.30
N GLY A 63 -11.37 24.85 -0.05
CA GLY A 63 -10.63 25.16 -1.27
C GLY A 63 -11.02 26.47 -1.92
N GLY A 64 -10.30 26.75 -3.00
CA GLY A 64 -10.48 27.92 -3.83
C GLY A 64 -9.30 28.13 -4.77
N ARG A 65 -9.27 29.31 -5.40
CA ARG A 65 -8.27 29.61 -6.44
C ARG A 65 -6.85 29.59 -5.90
N ILE A 66 -5.93 29.21 -6.78
CA ILE A 66 -4.50 29.43 -6.61
C ILE A 66 -4.18 30.82 -7.13
N ASN A 67 -3.48 31.61 -6.34
CA ASN A 67 -3.02 32.93 -6.74
C ASN A 67 -1.84 32.79 -7.72
N ARG A 68 -1.74 33.66 -8.73
CA ARG A 68 -0.49 33.84 -9.51
C ARG A 68 0.74 33.96 -8.58
N LEU A 69 1.77 33.17 -8.87
CA LEU A 69 3.01 33.01 -8.08
C LEU A 69 2.82 32.33 -6.70
N GLU A 70 1.66 31.75 -6.44
CA GLU A 70 1.42 30.91 -5.27
C GLU A 70 1.60 29.43 -5.63
N THR A 71 2.21 28.66 -4.73
CA THR A 71 2.30 27.20 -4.87
C THR A 71 0.97 26.56 -4.48
N ALA A 72 0.68 25.35 -4.96
CA ALA A 72 -0.50 24.60 -4.51
C ALA A 72 -0.51 24.41 -2.97
N GLU A 73 0.67 24.13 -2.39
CA GLU A 73 0.84 24.07 -0.94
C GLU A 73 0.45 25.38 -0.25
N GLY A 74 0.94 26.53 -0.77
CA GLY A 74 0.62 27.85 -0.25
C GLY A 74 -0.87 28.15 -0.29
N ALA A 75 -1.52 27.80 -1.42
CA ALA A 75 -2.96 27.95 -1.58
C ALA A 75 -3.76 27.10 -0.57
N ILE A 76 -3.36 25.83 -0.37
CA ILE A 76 -3.98 24.95 0.63
C ILE A 76 -3.85 25.57 2.02
N ARG A 77 -2.63 25.96 2.42
CA ARG A 77 -2.40 26.57 3.74
C ARG A 77 -3.20 27.85 3.93
N ARG A 78 -3.28 28.72 2.92
CA ARG A 78 -4.06 29.95 2.97
C ARG A 78 -5.54 29.66 3.15
N HIS A 79 -6.16 28.86 2.27
CA HIS A 79 -7.59 28.54 2.36
C HIS A 79 -7.94 27.78 3.64
N LEU A 80 -7.05 26.91 4.11
CA LEU A 80 -7.20 26.21 5.38
C LEU A 80 -7.22 27.19 6.55
N ASN A 81 -6.24 28.11 6.58
CA ASN A 81 -6.17 29.14 7.61
C ASN A 81 -7.35 30.09 7.53
N ASP A 82 -7.80 30.51 6.36
CA ASP A 82 -8.94 31.41 6.18
C ASP A 82 -10.27 30.78 6.65
N SER A 83 -10.32 29.44 6.76
CA SER A 83 -11.53 28.71 7.14
C SER A 83 -11.49 28.20 8.59
N LEU A 84 -10.37 27.64 9.04
CA LEU A 84 -10.27 26.87 10.28
C LEU A 84 -9.07 27.28 11.14
N VAL A 85 -9.18 27.06 12.45
CA VAL A 85 -8.05 27.01 13.39
C VAL A 85 -7.63 25.54 13.50
N SER A 86 -6.61 25.15 12.75
CA SER A 86 -6.34 23.74 12.46
C SER A 86 -4.87 23.33 12.61
N PRO A 87 -4.27 23.43 13.82
CA PRO A 87 -2.89 23.00 14.05
C PRO A 87 -2.70 21.48 13.81
N SER A 88 -3.79 20.71 13.84
CA SER A 88 -3.79 19.26 13.70
C SER A 88 -3.91 18.74 12.27
N ILE A 89 -4.12 19.62 11.28
CA ILE A 89 -4.15 19.24 9.87
C ILE A 89 -2.74 19.35 9.29
N VAL A 90 -2.23 18.24 8.76
CA VAL A 90 -0.90 18.19 8.16
C VAL A 90 -1.00 18.48 6.67
N VAL A 91 -0.42 19.59 6.25
CA VAL A 91 -0.23 19.90 4.82
C VAL A 91 1.18 19.43 4.40
N PRO A 92 1.30 18.45 3.49
CA PRO A 92 2.59 17.97 3.01
C PRO A 92 3.37 19.06 2.26
N ASN A 93 4.70 18.96 2.30
CA ASN A 93 5.55 19.79 1.44
C ASN A 93 5.41 19.34 -0.01
N ASN A 94 5.19 20.28 -0.94
CA ASN A 94 5.00 20.00 -2.37
C ASN A 94 3.97 18.87 -2.65
N PRO A 95 2.70 19.05 -2.24
CA PRO A 95 1.69 18.00 -2.33
C PRO A 95 1.37 17.68 -3.79
N GLN A 96 1.14 16.39 -4.08
CA GLN A 96 0.64 15.94 -5.38
C GLN A 96 -0.87 15.73 -5.31
N PRO A 97 -1.63 16.17 -6.33
CA PRO A 97 -3.08 16.00 -6.32
C PRO A 97 -3.44 14.51 -6.46
N THR A 98 -4.40 14.07 -5.65
CA THR A 98 -4.95 12.72 -5.69
C THR A 98 -5.82 12.53 -6.94
N SER A 99 -6.50 13.59 -7.37
CA SER A 99 -7.31 13.62 -8.59
C SER A 99 -7.49 15.06 -9.07
N VAL A 100 -8.09 15.23 -10.25
CA VAL A 100 -8.49 16.53 -10.79
C VAL A 100 -10.00 16.54 -10.97
N GLU A 101 -10.67 17.55 -10.41
CA GLU A 101 -12.09 17.83 -10.65
C GLU A 101 -12.23 18.99 -11.65
N GLN A 102 -13.26 18.93 -12.48
CA GLN A 102 -13.58 20.04 -13.39
C GLN A 102 -14.94 20.59 -12.99
N TRP A 103 -14.98 21.88 -12.69
CA TRP A 103 -16.16 22.61 -12.26
C TRP A 103 -16.60 23.51 -13.41
N PHE A 104 -17.78 23.28 -13.96
CA PHE A 104 -18.30 24.06 -15.09
C PHE A 104 -19.34 25.09 -14.64
N PRO A 105 -19.48 26.22 -15.37
CA PRO A 105 -20.54 27.21 -15.15
C PRO A 105 -21.90 26.71 -15.64
N ASP A 106 -21.94 25.61 -16.37
CA ASP A 106 -23.13 24.88 -16.80
C ASP A 106 -23.16 23.46 -16.20
N GLU A 107 -24.35 22.90 -15.97
CA GLU A 107 -24.48 21.55 -15.41
C GLU A 107 -24.11 20.48 -16.43
N ARG A 108 -23.17 19.60 -16.07
CA ARG A 108 -22.71 18.50 -16.91
C ARG A 108 -22.66 17.19 -16.13
N PRO A 109 -23.19 16.08 -16.67
CA PRO A 109 -23.12 14.78 -15.99
C PRO A 109 -21.67 14.37 -15.69
N GLY A 110 -21.40 14.02 -14.42
CA GLY A 110 -20.09 13.53 -13.98
C GLY A 110 -19.06 14.60 -13.60
N PHE A 111 -19.42 15.89 -13.72
CA PHE A 111 -18.57 17.03 -13.40
C PHE A 111 -19.14 17.88 -12.26
N GLY A 112 -18.29 18.69 -11.64
CA GLY A 112 -18.70 19.68 -10.65
C GLY A 112 -19.40 20.87 -11.30
N PHE A 113 -20.22 21.57 -10.51
CA PHE A 113 -20.93 22.78 -10.96
C PHE A 113 -20.57 23.99 -10.07
N ASP A 114 -20.11 25.07 -10.71
CA ASP A 114 -19.90 26.36 -10.08
C ASP A 114 -20.40 27.46 -11.04
N PRO A 115 -21.59 28.05 -10.79
CA PRO A 115 -22.21 28.99 -11.72
C PRO A 115 -21.40 30.29 -11.89
N ARG A 116 -20.37 30.50 -11.07
CA ARG A 116 -19.54 31.71 -11.11
C ARG A 116 -18.43 31.61 -12.14
N LYS A 117 -17.92 30.40 -12.45
CA LYS A 117 -16.69 30.22 -13.24
C LYS A 117 -16.44 28.79 -13.67
N HIS A 118 -15.67 28.60 -14.73
CA HIS A 118 -15.00 27.33 -15.01
C HIS A 118 -13.75 27.19 -14.14
N ALA A 119 -13.64 26.12 -13.34
CA ALA A 119 -12.46 25.85 -12.52
C ALA A 119 -11.89 24.44 -12.72
N VAL A 120 -10.56 24.34 -12.66
CA VAL A 120 -9.81 23.08 -12.63
C VAL A 120 -9.29 22.87 -11.22
N GLY A 121 -9.93 21.98 -10.48
CA GLY A 121 -9.64 21.68 -9.08
C GLY A 121 -8.59 20.60 -8.92
N LEU A 122 -7.45 20.94 -8.31
CA LEU A 122 -6.46 19.98 -7.86
C LEU A 122 -6.91 19.44 -6.49
N ASN A 123 -7.24 18.15 -6.42
CA ASN A 123 -7.90 17.59 -5.23
C ASN A 123 -6.89 16.93 -4.28
N PHE A 124 -6.96 17.23 -2.99
CA PHE A 124 -6.04 16.69 -1.97
C PHE A 124 -6.78 16.08 -0.77
N VAL A 125 -6.19 15.01 -0.24
CA VAL A 125 -6.57 14.42 1.06
C VAL A 125 -5.57 14.90 2.09
N LEU A 126 -6.04 15.52 3.17
CA LEU A 126 -5.19 16.01 4.25
C LEU A 126 -5.44 15.21 5.53
N GLU A 127 -4.38 14.66 6.11
CA GLU A 127 -4.49 13.93 7.38
C GLU A 127 -4.77 14.89 8.53
N CYS A 128 -5.73 14.54 9.39
CA CYS A 128 -5.98 15.22 10.64
C CYS A 128 -5.65 14.31 11.83
N THR A 129 -4.87 14.84 12.77
CA THR A 129 -4.50 14.13 14.00
C THR A 129 -5.41 14.46 15.19
N ALA A 130 -6.35 15.39 15.02
CA ALA A 130 -7.27 15.78 16.09
C ALA A 130 -8.29 14.67 16.39
N THR A 131 -8.62 14.54 17.67
CA THR A 131 -9.67 13.65 18.17
C THR A 131 -10.99 14.38 18.45
N THR A 132 -11.02 15.69 18.24
CA THR A 132 -12.18 16.58 18.45
C THR A 132 -12.53 17.33 17.16
N ASP A 133 -13.69 17.98 17.16
CA ASP A 133 -14.09 18.90 16.10
C ASP A 133 -13.08 20.06 15.97
N LEU A 134 -12.91 20.56 14.75
CA LEU A 134 -12.04 21.68 14.44
C LEU A 134 -12.80 23.00 14.61
N GLU A 135 -12.13 23.99 15.18
CA GLU A 135 -12.70 25.33 15.34
C GLU A 135 -12.69 26.10 14.03
N VAL A 136 -13.81 26.78 13.74
CA VAL A 136 -13.94 27.69 12.60
C VAL A 136 -13.26 29.02 12.92
N ARG A 137 -12.57 29.60 11.93
CA ARG A 137 -11.95 30.92 12.10
C ARG A 137 -13.01 32.02 12.12
N ILE A 138 -13.01 32.83 13.19
CA ILE A 138 -13.88 34.00 13.30
C ILE A 138 -13.56 35.00 12.18
N GLY A 139 -14.60 35.42 11.44
CA GLY A 139 -14.46 36.31 10.28
C GLY A 139 -13.89 35.64 9.04
N GLY A 140 -13.69 34.31 9.07
CA GLY A 140 -13.24 33.51 7.95
C GLY A 140 -14.34 33.14 6.94
N GLU A 141 -14.00 32.27 6.00
CA GLU A 141 -14.95 31.82 4.97
C GLU A 141 -15.99 30.82 5.50
N ALA A 142 -15.59 29.97 6.45
CA ALA A 142 -16.46 28.96 7.03
C ALA A 142 -17.33 29.55 8.14
N ARG A 143 -18.57 29.06 8.24
CA ARG A 143 -19.52 29.34 9.32
C ARG A 143 -19.64 28.18 10.29
N GLU A 144 -19.56 26.96 9.76
CA GLU A 144 -19.62 25.72 10.53
C GLU A 144 -18.57 24.72 9.98
N PHE A 145 -18.14 23.79 10.83
CA PHE A 145 -17.33 22.63 10.47
C PHE A 145 -17.99 21.36 11.00
N ARG A 146 -17.86 20.25 10.26
CA ARG A 146 -18.38 18.95 10.70
C ARG A 146 -17.53 17.80 10.16
N TRP A 147 -17.25 16.82 11.03
CA TRP A 147 -16.82 15.49 10.61
C TRP A 147 -18.02 14.67 10.13
N VAL A 148 -18.01 14.28 8.87
CA VAL A 148 -19.11 13.55 8.24
C VAL A 148 -18.62 12.14 7.93
N PRO A 149 -19.32 11.09 8.39
CA PRO A 149 -19.02 9.73 7.97
C PRO A 149 -19.07 9.61 6.44
N VAL A 150 -18.09 8.94 5.84
CA VAL A 150 -18.00 8.85 4.36
C VAL A 150 -19.27 8.32 3.70
N ALA A 151 -19.99 7.42 4.37
CA ALA A 151 -21.23 6.82 3.88
C ALA A 151 -22.41 7.81 3.83
N ASP A 152 -22.33 8.91 4.58
CA ASP A 152 -23.42 9.88 4.75
C ASP A 152 -23.20 11.16 3.94
N VAL A 153 -22.03 11.34 3.32
CA VAL A 153 -21.71 12.56 2.54
C VAL A 153 -22.71 12.80 1.43
N SER A 154 -23.11 11.76 0.69
CA SER A 154 -24.10 11.87 -0.38
C SER A 154 -25.53 12.10 0.10
N ARG A 155 -25.78 11.92 1.40
CA ARG A 155 -27.09 12.10 2.05
C ARG A 155 -27.23 13.47 2.71
N LEU A 156 -26.17 14.27 2.74
CA LEU A 156 -26.25 15.61 3.31
C LEU A 156 -27.12 16.50 2.44
N ASP A 157 -28.17 17.03 3.06
CA ASP A 157 -28.90 18.16 2.52
C ASP A 157 -27.98 19.37 2.40
N ASP A 158 -28.28 20.26 1.45
CA ASP A 158 -27.50 21.48 1.21
C ASP A 158 -26.02 21.26 0.87
N LEU A 159 -25.68 20.13 0.28
CA LEU A 159 -24.34 19.92 -0.26
C LEU A 159 -24.12 20.75 -1.53
N TRP A 160 -22.93 21.34 -1.67
CA TRP A 160 -22.55 22.03 -2.91
C TRP A 160 -22.51 21.02 -4.08
N PRO A 161 -23.21 21.29 -5.20
CA PRO A 161 -23.32 20.36 -6.31
C PRO A 161 -21.95 19.90 -6.84
N GLY A 162 -21.66 18.60 -6.75
CA GLY A 162 -20.39 18.00 -7.16
C GLY A 162 -19.46 17.58 -6.01
N THR A 163 -19.66 18.09 -4.78
CA THR A 163 -18.83 17.74 -3.62
C THR A 163 -18.87 16.24 -3.31
N ALA A 164 -20.05 15.62 -3.38
CA ALA A 164 -20.17 14.17 -3.16
C ALA A 164 -19.38 13.36 -4.20
N GLY A 165 -19.38 13.80 -5.46
CA GLY A 165 -18.59 13.19 -6.54
C GLY A 165 -17.09 13.35 -6.30
N LEU A 166 -16.64 14.54 -5.89
CA LEU A 166 -15.26 14.81 -5.51
C LEU A 166 -14.82 13.89 -4.36
N VAL A 167 -15.61 13.80 -3.28
CA VAL A 167 -15.29 12.96 -2.13
C VAL A 167 -15.23 11.48 -2.55
N ALA A 168 -16.19 11.00 -3.34
CA ALA A 168 -16.17 9.63 -3.84
C ALA A 168 -14.90 9.33 -4.67
N LYS A 169 -14.49 10.26 -5.56
CA LYS A 169 -13.24 10.14 -6.32
C LYS A 169 -12.03 10.12 -5.39
N LEU A 170 -11.96 11.01 -4.40
CA LEU A 170 -10.88 11.04 -3.43
C LEU A 170 -10.79 9.73 -2.62
N LEU A 171 -11.91 9.18 -2.17
CA LEU A 171 -11.94 7.89 -1.47
C LEU A 171 -11.45 6.74 -2.36
N SER A 172 -11.84 6.74 -3.64
CA SER A 172 -11.38 5.73 -4.60
C SER A 172 -9.88 5.83 -4.93
N ALA A 173 -9.32 7.04 -4.88
CA ALA A 173 -7.95 7.34 -5.27
C ALA A 173 -6.97 7.36 -4.08
N ASP A 174 -7.43 7.56 -2.86
CA ASP A 174 -6.63 7.50 -1.63
C ASP A 174 -6.21 6.07 -1.26
N GLY A 175 -7.02 5.07 -1.65
CA GLY A 175 -6.63 3.67 -1.76
C GLY A 175 -6.01 3.30 -3.12
N GLY A 176 -5.63 4.28 -3.94
CA GLY A 176 -5.67 4.15 -5.39
C GLY A 176 -4.78 3.07 -6.03
N PRO A 177 -5.02 2.77 -7.32
CA PRO A 177 -4.35 1.71 -8.08
C PRO A 177 -2.83 1.79 -8.02
N ALA A 178 -2.24 2.98 -7.91
CA ALA A 178 -0.78 3.15 -7.87
C ALA A 178 -0.15 2.69 -6.55
N ARG A 179 -0.74 3.04 -5.40
CA ARG A 179 -0.23 2.59 -4.09
C ARG A 179 -0.52 1.11 -3.87
N PHE A 180 -1.70 0.65 -4.29
CA PHE A 180 -2.03 -0.76 -4.36
C PHE A 180 -1.02 -1.52 -5.23
N ALA A 181 -0.81 -1.09 -6.49
CA ALA A 181 0.13 -1.73 -7.41
C ALA A 181 1.56 -1.74 -6.87
N LEU A 182 2.04 -0.64 -6.28
CA LEU A 182 3.38 -0.58 -5.70
C LEU A 182 3.53 -1.52 -4.49
N THR A 183 2.54 -1.54 -3.59
CA THR A 183 2.55 -2.41 -2.40
C THR A 183 2.44 -3.87 -2.81
N TYR A 184 1.54 -4.18 -3.73
CA TYR A 184 1.33 -5.51 -4.29
C TYR A 184 2.58 -6.00 -5.04
N GLN A 185 3.21 -5.15 -5.86
CA GLN A 185 4.47 -5.45 -6.54
C GLN A 185 5.61 -5.71 -5.55
N THR A 186 5.71 -4.92 -4.49
CA THR A 186 6.76 -5.10 -3.47
C THR A 186 6.58 -6.41 -2.70
N LEU A 187 5.34 -6.73 -2.30
CA LEU A 187 5.05 -7.96 -1.57
C LEU A 187 5.17 -9.20 -2.45
N SER A 188 4.69 -9.15 -3.69
CA SER A 188 4.85 -10.24 -4.66
C SER A 188 6.33 -10.48 -5.00
N ALA A 189 7.14 -9.42 -5.17
CA ALA A 189 8.58 -9.55 -5.38
C ALA A 189 9.28 -10.24 -4.18
N ARG A 190 8.91 -9.88 -2.95
CA ARG A 190 9.43 -10.56 -1.74
C ARG A 190 8.99 -12.02 -1.67
N ALA A 191 7.73 -12.31 -1.98
CA ALA A 191 7.22 -13.67 -2.03
C ALA A 191 7.96 -14.52 -3.07
N LEU A 192 8.21 -13.97 -4.26
CA LEU A 192 8.95 -14.63 -5.33
C LEU A 192 10.41 -14.90 -4.93
N ALA A 193 11.07 -13.94 -4.28
CA ALA A 193 12.43 -14.11 -3.77
C ALA A 193 12.50 -15.25 -2.73
N HIS A 194 11.55 -15.29 -1.77
CA HIS A 194 11.48 -16.38 -0.79
C HIS A 194 11.15 -17.73 -1.44
N ASN A 195 10.24 -17.75 -2.41
CA ASN A 195 9.93 -18.96 -3.17
C ASN A 195 11.19 -19.49 -3.89
N GLY A 196 11.98 -18.62 -4.50
CA GLY A 196 13.27 -18.98 -5.10
C GLY A 196 14.21 -19.68 -4.11
N LEU A 197 14.34 -19.17 -2.88
CA LEU A 197 15.20 -19.77 -1.84
C LEU A 197 14.71 -21.16 -1.39
N ILE A 198 13.39 -21.39 -1.35
CA ILE A 198 12.81 -22.70 -1.00
C ILE A 198 13.24 -23.77 -2.00
N TRP A 199 13.37 -23.44 -3.28
CA TRP A 199 13.74 -24.39 -4.33
C TRP A 199 15.25 -24.51 -4.56
N GLN A 200 16.03 -23.46 -4.26
CA GLN A 200 17.50 -23.50 -4.34
C GLN A 200 18.13 -24.32 -3.21
N THR A 201 17.59 -24.21 -1.99
CA THR A 201 18.17 -24.87 -0.80
C THR A 201 18.30 -26.39 -0.97
N PRO A 202 17.27 -27.12 -1.44
CA PRO A 202 17.38 -28.56 -1.64
C PRO A 202 18.36 -28.95 -2.76
N GLY A 203 18.43 -28.19 -3.85
CA GLY A 203 19.32 -28.50 -4.98
C GLY A 203 20.80 -28.46 -4.58
N LEU A 204 21.20 -27.40 -3.87
CA LEU A 204 22.57 -27.27 -3.34
C LEU A 204 22.88 -28.34 -2.29
N ALA A 205 21.92 -28.59 -1.41
CA ALA A 205 22.06 -29.56 -0.34
C ALA A 205 22.18 -31.00 -0.87
N MET A 206 21.34 -31.43 -1.80
CA MET A 206 21.40 -32.77 -2.40
C MET A 206 22.72 -32.99 -3.14
N THR A 207 23.23 -31.96 -3.82
CA THR A 207 24.55 -32.01 -4.45
C THR A 207 25.65 -32.24 -3.41
N ALA A 208 25.67 -31.45 -2.34
CA ALA A 208 26.64 -31.63 -1.25
C ALA A 208 26.53 -33.01 -0.58
N GLN A 209 25.29 -33.50 -0.37
CA GLN A 209 25.04 -34.81 0.23
C GLN A 209 25.54 -35.95 -0.65
N ALA A 210 25.30 -35.90 -1.96
CA ALA A 210 25.79 -36.89 -2.90
C ALA A 210 27.33 -36.97 -2.88
N PHE A 211 28.02 -35.82 -2.85
CA PHE A 211 29.48 -35.78 -2.73
C PHE A 211 29.97 -36.37 -1.41
N LEU A 212 29.39 -35.97 -0.28
CA LEU A 212 29.82 -36.45 1.04
C LEU A 212 29.58 -37.95 1.23
N LEU A 213 28.46 -38.47 0.74
CA LEU A 213 28.17 -39.90 0.76
C LEU A 213 29.11 -40.68 -0.17
N THR A 214 29.42 -40.15 -1.35
CA THR A 214 30.40 -40.76 -2.26
C THR A 214 31.78 -40.88 -1.61
N ILE A 215 32.22 -39.84 -0.90
CA ILE A 215 33.47 -39.86 -0.14
C ILE A 215 33.41 -40.87 1.01
N ALA A 216 32.31 -40.88 1.77
CA ALA A 216 32.13 -41.77 2.91
C ALA A 216 32.11 -43.26 2.53
N LEU A 217 31.57 -43.59 1.35
CA LEU A 217 31.47 -44.95 0.82
C LEU A 217 32.68 -45.37 -0.02
N SER A 218 33.62 -44.47 -0.32
CA SER A 218 34.77 -44.77 -1.17
C SER A 218 35.72 -45.79 -0.49
N PRO A 219 36.04 -46.93 -1.14
CA PRO A 219 36.89 -47.98 -0.56
C PRO A 219 38.27 -47.48 -0.12
N ALA A 220 38.83 -46.52 -0.87
CA ALA A 220 40.18 -45.98 -0.65
C ALA A 220 40.27 -44.93 0.47
N MET A 221 39.15 -44.56 1.11
CA MET A 221 39.12 -43.48 2.09
C MET A 221 39.52 -43.97 3.48
N SER A 222 40.34 -43.17 4.18
CA SER A 222 40.73 -43.44 5.57
C SER A 222 39.51 -43.36 6.51
N LEU A 223 39.57 -44.09 7.63
CA LEU A 223 38.53 -44.08 8.66
C LEU A 223 38.20 -42.65 9.13
N PHE A 224 39.22 -41.83 9.34
CA PHE A 224 39.07 -40.42 9.72
C PHE A 224 38.30 -39.62 8.66
N GLY A 225 38.66 -39.78 7.37
CA GLY A 225 37.98 -39.09 6.27
C GLY A 225 36.51 -39.49 6.15
N ARG A 226 36.18 -40.76 6.41
CA ARG A 226 34.80 -41.27 6.41
C ARG A 226 33.98 -40.67 7.56
N ILE A 227 34.50 -40.71 8.79
CA ILE A 227 33.84 -40.13 9.96
C ILE A 227 33.60 -38.64 9.76
N ALA A 228 34.61 -37.89 9.29
CA ALA A 228 34.50 -36.46 9.03
C ALA A 228 33.44 -36.13 7.96
N SER A 229 33.35 -36.92 6.89
CA SER A 229 32.37 -36.74 5.82
C SER A 229 30.94 -37.04 6.28
N CYS A 230 30.76 -38.13 7.03
CA CYS A 230 29.47 -38.49 7.62
C CYS A 230 28.98 -37.44 8.63
N LEU A 231 29.85 -36.94 9.51
CA LEU A 231 29.49 -35.87 10.45
C LEU A 231 29.07 -34.59 9.73
N THR A 232 29.82 -34.21 8.68
CA THR A 232 29.49 -33.05 7.84
C THR A 232 28.15 -33.24 7.14
N SER A 233 27.88 -34.45 6.63
CA SER A 233 26.61 -34.81 5.99
C SER A 233 25.42 -34.73 6.95
N VAL A 234 25.58 -35.18 8.20
CA VAL A 234 24.59 -35.02 9.28
C VAL A 234 24.30 -33.55 9.55
N VAL A 235 25.35 -32.73 9.72
CA VAL A 235 25.22 -31.29 9.99
C VAL A 235 24.50 -30.57 8.85
N ILE A 236 24.90 -30.80 7.59
CA ILE A 236 24.26 -30.19 6.43
C ILE A 236 22.78 -30.59 6.36
N SER A 237 22.44 -31.86 6.59
CA SER A 237 21.03 -32.31 6.58
C SER A 237 20.18 -31.57 7.61
N LEU A 238 20.67 -31.41 8.84
CA LEU A 238 19.97 -30.67 9.89
C LEU A 238 19.81 -29.18 9.56
N LEU A 239 20.86 -28.54 9.03
CA LEU A 239 20.81 -27.14 8.60
C LEU A 239 19.81 -26.95 7.46
N CYS A 240 19.75 -27.88 6.50
CA CYS A 240 18.79 -27.82 5.40
C CYS A 240 17.35 -27.99 5.89
N ILE A 241 17.09 -28.94 6.80
CA ILE A 241 15.76 -29.10 7.41
C ILE A 241 15.33 -27.81 8.12
N GLN A 242 16.22 -27.21 8.92
CA GLN A 242 15.95 -25.96 9.62
C GLN A 242 15.69 -24.79 8.65
N LEU A 243 16.51 -24.65 7.61
CA LEU A 243 16.43 -23.56 6.66
C LEU A 243 15.15 -23.67 5.81
N MET A 244 14.79 -24.87 5.36
CA MET A 244 13.54 -25.13 4.67
C MET A 244 12.31 -24.85 5.55
N ALA A 245 12.33 -25.25 6.82
CA ALA A 245 11.25 -24.95 7.75
C ALA A 245 11.09 -23.42 7.95
N LYS A 246 12.20 -22.69 8.05
CA LYS A 246 12.19 -21.22 8.14
C LYS A 246 11.62 -20.59 6.87
N HIS A 247 12.11 -20.97 5.69
CA HIS A 247 11.64 -20.40 4.43
C HIS A 247 10.17 -20.72 4.16
N SER A 248 9.71 -21.94 4.46
CA SER A 248 8.29 -22.29 4.33
C SER A 248 7.39 -21.42 5.22
N ARG A 249 7.80 -21.08 6.44
CA ARG A 249 7.02 -20.17 7.30
C ARG A 249 6.94 -18.75 6.73
N LEU A 250 8.05 -18.27 6.15
CA LEU A 250 8.11 -16.94 5.53
C LEU A 250 7.23 -16.86 4.27
N GLU A 251 7.23 -17.90 3.44
CA GLU A 251 6.36 -18.00 2.27
C GLU A 251 4.88 -17.98 2.67
N VAL A 252 4.45 -18.83 3.61
CA VAL A 252 3.05 -18.85 4.08
C VAL A 252 2.61 -17.50 4.63
N THR A 253 3.49 -16.79 5.33
CA THR A 253 3.17 -15.47 5.88
C THR A 253 2.98 -14.43 4.76
N ALA A 254 3.85 -14.42 3.76
CA ALA A 254 3.73 -13.55 2.60
C ALA A 254 2.46 -13.85 1.79
N THR A 255 2.15 -15.14 1.58
CA THR A 255 0.93 -15.59 0.88
C THR A 255 -0.33 -15.11 1.60
N LYS A 256 -0.39 -15.23 2.94
CA LYS A 256 -1.51 -14.70 3.73
C LYS A 256 -1.67 -13.18 3.62
N GLN A 257 -0.57 -12.43 3.51
CA GLN A 257 -0.61 -10.99 3.34
C GLN A 257 -1.15 -10.59 1.96
N LEU A 258 -0.72 -11.29 0.90
CA LEU A 258 -1.25 -11.11 -0.45
C LEU A 258 -2.74 -11.49 -0.51
N GLU A 259 -3.14 -12.60 0.10
CA GLU A 259 -4.55 -13.02 0.19
C GLU A 259 -5.44 -11.99 0.89
N ALA A 260 -4.94 -11.39 1.97
CA ALA A 260 -5.66 -10.32 2.66
C ALA A 260 -5.84 -9.10 1.74
N MET A 261 -4.78 -8.72 1.02
CA MET A 261 -4.86 -7.61 0.06
C MET A 261 -5.81 -7.90 -1.11
N ASP A 262 -5.80 -9.11 -1.66
CA ASP A 262 -6.73 -9.51 -2.73
C ASP A 262 -8.18 -9.38 -2.26
N ARG A 263 -8.46 -9.90 -1.05
CA ARG A 263 -9.80 -9.84 -0.45
C ARG A 263 -10.26 -8.41 -0.19
N ASP A 264 -9.39 -7.59 0.38
CA ASP A 264 -9.70 -6.20 0.72
C ASP A 264 -9.93 -5.33 -0.53
N ASN A 265 -9.38 -5.73 -1.69
CA ASN A 265 -9.53 -5.03 -2.97
C ASN A 265 -10.49 -5.74 -3.95
N GLY A 266 -11.23 -6.77 -3.51
CA GLY A 266 -12.21 -7.48 -4.33
C GLY A 266 -11.62 -8.31 -5.48
N LEU A 267 -10.33 -8.61 -5.44
CA LEU A 267 -9.67 -9.47 -6.42
C LEU A 267 -9.96 -10.94 -6.09
N GLN A 268 -10.24 -11.72 -7.14
CA GLN A 268 -10.43 -13.15 -6.98
C GLN A 268 -9.07 -13.83 -6.74
N HIS A 269 -8.96 -14.51 -5.61
CA HIS A 269 -7.75 -15.24 -5.24
C HIS A 269 -7.53 -16.44 -6.17
N ILE A 270 -6.30 -16.62 -6.69
CA ILE A 270 -5.97 -17.68 -7.66
C ILE A 270 -6.34 -19.08 -7.14
N ASN A 271 -6.11 -19.39 -5.85
CA ASN A 271 -6.49 -20.70 -5.31
C ASN A 271 -8.01 -20.92 -5.19
N ALA A 272 -8.82 -19.85 -5.25
CA ALA A 272 -10.27 -19.97 -5.26
C ALA A 272 -10.83 -20.28 -6.66
N ILE A 273 -10.05 -20.00 -7.71
CA ILE A 273 -10.42 -20.23 -9.11
C ILE A 273 -9.92 -21.60 -9.61
N MET A 274 -8.86 -22.14 -8.98
CA MET A 274 -8.32 -23.45 -9.38
C MET A 274 -9.23 -24.59 -8.92
N ASP A 275 -9.84 -25.28 -9.88
CA ASP A 275 -10.47 -26.57 -9.67
C ASP A 275 -9.37 -27.63 -9.43
N LYS A 276 -9.36 -28.21 -8.22
CA LYS A 276 -8.36 -29.22 -7.82
C LYS A 276 -8.84 -30.64 -8.05
N THR A 277 -10.06 -30.83 -8.57
CA THR A 277 -10.62 -32.16 -8.80
C THR A 277 -9.94 -32.88 -9.96
N GLU A 278 -9.31 -32.14 -10.88
CA GLU A 278 -8.50 -32.69 -11.98
C GLU A 278 -7.05 -33.01 -11.58
N TRP A 279 -6.62 -32.63 -10.38
CA TRP A 279 -5.22 -32.78 -9.96
C TRP A 279 -4.91 -34.22 -9.57
N HIS A 280 -3.76 -34.72 -10.04
CA HIS A 280 -3.24 -36.01 -9.60
C HIS A 280 -2.79 -35.96 -8.13
N TRP A 281 -2.72 -37.13 -7.48
CA TRP A 281 -2.38 -37.24 -6.05
C TRP A 281 -1.04 -36.58 -5.68
N TYR A 282 -0.05 -36.60 -6.58
CA TYR A 282 1.27 -36.02 -6.34
C TYR A 282 1.28 -34.49 -6.46
N GLU A 283 0.35 -33.89 -7.23
CA GLU A 283 0.21 -32.44 -7.39
C GLU A 283 -0.43 -31.80 -6.16
N GLN A 284 -1.22 -32.59 -5.42
CA GLN A 284 -1.82 -32.20 -4.16
C GLN A 284 -0.83 -32.26 -2.99
N MET A 285 0.31 -32.95 -3.16
CA MET A 285 1.34 -33.03 -2.14
C MET A 285 2.05 -31.68 -1.98
N ARG A 286 2.16 -31.24 -0.73
CA ARG A 286 2.83 -29.98 -0.41
C ARG A 286 4.34 -30.20 -0.43
N SER A 287 5.05 -29.56 -1.36
CA SER A 287 6.52 -29.63 -1.47
C SER A 287 7.25 -29.25 -0.16
N ARG A 288 6.65 -28.38 0.65
CA ARG A 288 7.13 -28.03 2.01
C ARG A 288 7.10 -29.18 3.02
N ILE A 289 6.42 -30.28 2.73
CA ILE A 289 6.39 -31.50 3.54
C ILE A 289 7.33 -32.55 2.93
N LEU A 290 7.28 -32.74 1.61
CA LEU A 290 8.06 -33.75 0.91
C LEU A 290 9.57 -33.56 1.06
N TRP A 291 10.07 -32.34 0.89
CA TRP A 291 11.51 -32.08 0.93
C TRP A 291 12.14 -32.29 2.33
N PRO A 292 11.56 -31.78 3.43
CA PRO A 292 12.06 -32.12 4.76
C PRO A 292 12.06 -33.62 5.04
N VAL A 293 11.04 -34.36 4.60
CA VAL A 293 11.00 -35.83 4.72
C VAL A 293 12.18 -36.46 3.96
N GLY A 294 12.47 -35.98 2.74
CA GLY A 294 13.65 -36.40 1.99
C GLY A 294 14.96 -36.19 2.76
N PHE A 295 15.13 -35.02 3.38
CA PHE A 295 16.34 -34.76 4.20
C PHE A 295 16.39 -35.56 5.49
N TRP A 296 15.25 -35.91 6.10
CA TRP A 296 15.21 -36.86 7.21
C TRP A 296 15.68 -38.25 6.80
N ILE A 297 15.33 -38.70 5.59
CA ILE A 297 15.81 -39.96 5.03
C ILE A 297 17.33 -39.90 4.82
N VAL A 298 17.84 -38.82 4.18
CA VAL A 298 19.29 -38.65 3.99
C VAL A 298 20.02 -38.62 5.33
N LEU A 299 19.49 -37.91 6.32
CA LEU A 299 20.04 -37.88 7.67
C LEU A 299 20.10 -39.28 8.30
N ALA A 300 19.04 -40.07 8.17
CA ALA A 300 19.01 -41.44 8.68
C ALA A 300 20.10 -42.30 8.01
N VAL A 301 20.23 -42.22 6.69
CA VAL A 301 21.30 -42.91 5.94
C VAL A 301 22.68 -42.50 6.44
N SER A 302 22.94 -41.19 6.61
CA SER A 302 24.23 -40.68 7.08
C SER A 302 24.56 -41.10 8.51
N LEU A 303 23.56 -41.20 9.39
CA LEU A 303 23.72 -41.73 10.75
C LEU A 303 24.02 -43.23 10.74
N THR A 304 23.35 -43.99 9.87
CA THR A 304 23.63 -45.42 9.70
C THR A 304 25.03 -45.66 9.16
N THR A 305 25.48 -44.90 8.16
CA THR A 305 26.85 -45.02 7.63
C THR A 305 27.89 -44.59 8.65
N LEU A 306 27.61 -43.56 9.47
CA LEU A 306 28.48 -43.17 10.57
C LEU A 306 28.60 -44.28 11.63
N GLY A 307 27.48 -44.88 12.02
CA GLY A 307 27.45 -46.00 12.96
C GLY A 307 28.24 -47.20 12.43
N ALA A 308 28.03 -47.58 11.17
CA ALA A 308 28.80 -48.64 10.53
C ALA A 308 30.30 -48.32 10.48
N ALA A 309 30.70 -47.09 10.17
CA ALA A 309 32.11 -46.70 10.14
C ALA A 309 32.79 -46.80 11.51
N ILE A 310 32.08 -46.51 12.60
CA ILE A 310 32.63 -46.53 13.96
C ILE A 310 32.70 -47.97 14.51
N TRP A 311 31.63 -48.75 14.32
CA TRP A 311 31.45 -50.03 15.01
C TRP A 311 31.78 -51.25 14.15
N PHE A 312 31.70 -51.11 12.82
CA PHE A 312 31.91 -52.19 11.86
C PHE A 312 32.71 -51.68 10.64
N PRO A 313 33.95 -51.19 10.83
CA PRO A 313 34.72 -50.57 9.76
C PRO A 313 34.91 -51.52 8.56
N ASP A 314 35.04 -52.82 8.81
CA ASP A 314 35.25 -53.84 7.77
C ASP A 314 34.04 -54.02 6.83
N VAL A 315 32.82 -53.68 7.27
CA VAL A 315 31.58 -53.79 6.47
C VAL A 315 31.53 -52.73 5.35
N LEU A 316 32.21 -51.60 5.54
CA LEU A 316 32.27 -50.50 4.55
C LEU A 316 33.56 -50.53 3.68
N ILE A 317 34.43 -51.52 3.90
CA ILE A 317 35.74 -51.69 3.25
C ILE A 317 35.77 -52.92 2.32
N VAL A 318 34.62 -53.56 2.04
CA VAL A 318 34.58 -54.69 1.11
C VAL A 318 35.07 -54.24 -0.29
N PRO A 319 36.07 -54.94 -0.88
CA PRO A 319 36.75 -54.51 -2.11
C PRO A 319 35.84 -54.41 -3.34
#